data_AF-A0A9D8FIQ8-F1
#
_entry.id   AF-A0A9D8FIQ8-F1
#
_cell.length_a   1.000
_cell.length_b   1.000
_cell.length_c   1.000
_cell.angle_alpha   90.00
_cell.angle_beta   90.00
_cell.angle_gamma   90.00
#
_symmetry.space_group_name_H-M   'P 1'
#
loop_
_entity.id
_entity.type
_entity.pdbx_description
1 polymer ?
#
loop_
_entity_poly.entity_id
_entity_poly.type
_entity_poly.pdbx_seq_one_letter_code
_entity_poly.pdbx_strand_id
1 'polypeptide(L)'
;MGLTIHWKLSLNGSHESVKKALKPVCDEINKSPGVNAVMEVHYYHESRDEPEKKDLFDWAWRHSDKNIGGDIPEYPKEIFYLLGDPGEMSEKVLIYLGRYGDEDHWEGSGFCKTQYAVKFIETHCLVVEWLSLLRKNGIATEVFDEGEYWETRDVSALLKVYERYNKMMAAFSDGLEDAGVEFTGEVPGYIKRRKDRLN
;
A
#
# COMPACT_ATOMS: atom_id res chain seq x y z
N MET A 1 -12.28 -3.13 7.96
CA MET A 1 -11.51 -4.35 7.63
C MET A 1 -11.78 -4.67 6.19
N GLY A 2 -10.74 -4.75 5.37
CA GLY A 2 -10.87 -5.11 3.97
C GLY A 2 -9.58 -5.74 3.49
N LEU A 3 -9.62 -6.48 2.39
CA LEU A 3 -8.46 -7.25 1.94
C LEU A 3 -7.27 -6.33 1.65
N THR A 4 -6.23 -6.45 2.49
CA THR A 4 -5.09 -5.54 2.55
C THR A 4 -3.77 -6.30 2.35
N ILE A 5 -2.83 -5.67 1.66
CA ILE A 5 -1.43 -6.10 1.59
C ILE A 5 -0.61 -5.15 2.45
N HIS A 6 0.19 -5.69 3.38
CA HIS A 6 1.08 -4.97 4.29
C HIS A 6 2.53 -5.31 3.97
N TRP A 7 3.48 -4.38 4.17
CA TRP A 7 4.89 -4.63 3.91
C TRP A 7 5.84 -3.86 4.84
N LYS A 8 7.07 -4.38 4.95
CA LYS A 8 8.25 -3.69 5.49
C LYS A 8 9.41 -3.79 4.51
N LEU A 9 10.19 -2.72 4.45
CA LEU A 9 11.31 -2.54 3.54
C LEU A 9 12.54 -2.14 4.33
N SER A 10 13.70 -2.68 3.97
CA SER A 10 14.98 -2.17 4.43
C SER A 10 16.09 -2.33 3.41
N LEU A 11 17.06 -1.43 3.45
CA LEU A 11 18.24 -1.47 2.58
C LEU A 11 19.43 -0.82 3.29
N ASN A 12 20.58 -1.49 3.22
CA ASN A 12 21.85 -0.91 3.64
C ASN A 12 22.58 -0.34 2.43
N GLY A 13 23.17 0.84 2.59
CA GLY A 13 24.02 1.46 1.59
C GLY A 13 23.85 2.97 1.49
N SER A 14 24.75 3.55 0.71
CA SER A 14 24.74 4.98 0.43
C SER A 14 23.50 5.42 -0.34
N HIS A 15 23.23 6.73 -0.32
CA HIS A 15 22.20 7.39 -1.13
C HIS A 15 22.16 6.91 -2.59
N GLU A 16 23.32 6.85 -3.25
CA GLU A 16 23.44 6.40 -4.65
C GLU A 16 23.09 4.91 -4.81
N SER A 17 23.37 4.08 -3.81
CA SER A 17 23.01 2.66 -3.83
C SER A 17 21.50 2.47 -3.74
N VAL A 18 20.83 3.25 -2.89
CA VAL A 18 19.36 3.24 -2.75
C VAL A 18 18.70 3.72 -4.05
N LYS A 19 19.17 4.83 -4.61
CA LYS A 19 18.69 5.35 -5.88
C LYS A 19 18.86 4.34 -7.02
N LYS A 20 20.01 3.65 -7.08
CA LYS A 20 20.27 2.59 -8.06
C LYS A 20 19.32 1.39 -7.89
N ALA A 21 18.96 1.02 -6.66
CA ALA A 21 18.02 -0.06 -6.39
C ALA A 21 16.57 0.31 -6.75
N LEU A 22 16.15 1.55 -6.46
CA LEU A 22 14.78 2.02 -6.73
C LEU A 22 14.53 2.37 -8.20
N LYS A 23 15.56 2.80 -8.94
CA LYS A 23 15.39 3.26 -10.33
C LYS A 23 14.74 2.21 -11.26
N PRO A 24 15.18 0.94 -11.31
CA PRO A 24 14.55 -0.07 -12.14
C PRO A 24 13.09 -0.34 -11.73
N VAL A 25 12.77 -0.24 -10.44
CA VAL A 25 11.41 -0.42 -9.92
C VAL A 25 10.52 0.71 -10.40
N CYS A 26 10.97 1.96 -10.23
CA CYS A 26 10.27 3.14 -10.75
C CYS A 26 10.02 3.05 -12.26
N ASP A 27 11.02 2.62 -13.03
CA ASP A 27 10.90 2.47 -14.48
C ASP A 27 9.85 1.43 -14.88
N GLU A 28 9.76 0.33 -14.13
CA GLU A 28 8.78 -0.72 -14.42
C GLU A 28 7.36 -0.33 -14.00
N ILE A 29 7.21 0.33 -12.85
CA ILE A 29 5.92 0.88 -12.40
C ILE A 29 5.40 1.88 -13.43
N ASN A 30 6.27 2.75 -13.98
CA ASN A 30 5.89 3.74 -15.00
C ASN A 30 5.47 3.14 -16.36
N LYS A 31 5.78 1.86 -16.63
CA LYS A 31 5.26 1.17 -17.83
C LYS A 31 3.85 0.60 -17.62
N SER A 32 3.39 0.52 -16.38
CA SER A 32 2.10 -0.05 -16.05
C SER A 32 0.98 0.91 -16.51
N PRO A 33 0.02 0.47 -17.34
CA PRO A 33 -1.04 1.34 -17.85
C PRO A 33 -1.89 1.94 -16.72
N GLY A 34 -2.13 3.26 -16.77
CA GLY A 34 -2.96 3.96 -15.78
C GLY A 34 -2.25 4.35 -14.49
N VAL A 35 -0.93 4.15 -14.42
CA VAL A 35 -0.11 4.43 -13.24
C VAL A 35 0.70 5.71 -13.46
N ASN A 36 0.63 6.64 -12.51
CA ASN A 36 1.57 7.76 -12.42
C ASN A 36 2.59 7.42 -11.33
N ALA A 37 3.80 6.99 -11.68
CA ALA A 37 4.88 6.76 -10.71
C ALA A 37 5.75 8.00 -10.59
N VAL A 38 5.70 8.66 -9.43
CA VAL A 38 6.56 9.80 -9.13
C VAL A 38 7.68 9.33 -8.21
N MET A 39 8.92 9.36 -8.71
CA MET A 39 10.11 9.20 -7.88
C MET A 39 10.60 10.59 -7.51
N GLU A 40 10.28 11.01 -6.30
CA GLU A 40 10.77 12.26 -5.72
C GLU A 40 11.77 11.94 -4.61
N VAL A 41 12.83 12.76 -4.56
CA VAL A 41 13.84 12.71 -3.52
C VAL A 41 13.71 14.00 -2.73
N HIS A 42 13.39 13.88 -1.46
CA HIS A 42 13.31 15.01 -0.55
C HIS A 42 14.42 14.92 0.49
N TYR A 43 15.09 16.04 0.69
CA TYR A 43 16.17 16.17 1.66
C TYR A 43 15.65 16.96 2.84
N TYR A 44 15.82 16.42 4.05
CA TYR A 44 15.55 17.15 5.27
C TYR A 44 16.84 17.78 5.79
N HIS A 45 16.85 19.10 5.96
CA HIS A 45 17.99 19.78 6.59
C HIS A 45 17.54 20.54 7.84
N GLU A 46 17.81 19.93 9.00
CA GLU A 46 17.37 20.41 10.32
C GLU A 46 17.64 21.92 10.55
N SER A 47 18.78 22.42 10.09
CA SER A 47 19.18 23.83 10.27
C SER A 47 18.68 24.83 9.22
N ARG A 48 18.05 24.38 8.12
CA ARG A 48 17.59 25.26 7.02
C ARG A 48 16.08 25.35 6.90
N ASP A 49 15.38 24.32 7.36
CA ASP A 49 13.95 24.20 7.21
C ASP A 49 13.25 24.68 8.50
N GLU A 50 12.32 25.65 8.42
CA GLU A 50 11.52 26.10 9.57
C GLU A 50 10.60 24.95 10.06
N PRO A 51 10.48 24.69 11.39
CA PRO A 51 9.65 23.62 11.95
C PRO A 51 8.18 23.65 11.47
N GLU A 52 7.66 24.82 11.14
CA GLU A 52 6.26 25.04 10.78
C GLU A 52 5.98 24.88 9.27
N LYS A 53 6.97 24.49 8.45
CA LYS A 53 6.84 24.30 7.00
C LYS A 53 7.36 22.96 6.43
N LYS A 54 7.50 21.90 7.22
CA LYS A 54 8.21 20.66 6.81
C LYS A 54 7.29 19.54 6.30
N ASP A 55 7.20 19.35 4.98
CA ASP A 55 6.44 18.25 4.36
C ASP A 55 7.39 17.15 3.81
N LEU A 56 7.81 16.18 4.64
CA LEU A 56 8.49 14.95 4.18
C LEU A 56 7.43 13.95 3.72
N PHE A 57 6.82 14.30 2.58
CA PHE A 57 5.46 13.96 2.14
C PHE A 57 4.52 13.37 3.22
N ASP A 58 3.68 14.23 3.80
CA ASP A 58 3.69 14.53 5.23
C ASP A 58 3.78 13.30 6.12
N TRP A 59 5.04 13.09 6.44
CA TRP A 59 5.70 12.05 7.20
C TRP A 59 5.50 10.64 6.67
N ALA A 60 5.93 10.43 5.42
CA ALA A 60 5.76 9.20 4.65
C ALA A 60 4.29 8.71 4.65
N TRP A 61 3.41 9.69 4.57
CA TRP A 61 2.00 9.68 4.92
C TRP A 61 1.67 9.04 6.27
N ARG A 62 2.11 9.72 7.32
CA ARG A 62 2.02 9.40 8.75
C ARG A 62 1.83 7.92 9.06
N HIS A 63 2.87 7.18 8.66
CA HIS A 63 3.33 5.89 9.18
C HIS A 63 2.59 4.69 8.59
N SER A 64 2.69 4.48 7.29
CA SER A 64 1.95 3.41 6.63
C SER A 64 2.24 2.04 7.27
N ASP A 65 1.14 1.49 7.82
CA ASP A 65 0.89 0.35 8.72
C ASP A 65 1.08 0.57 10.24
N LYS A 66 0.11 1.20 10.93
CA LYS A 66 0.10 1.44 12.39
C LYS A 66 -0.39 0.26 13.27
N ASN A 67 -0.26 -0.99 12.83
CA ASN A 67 -0.56 -2.18 13.67
C ASN A 67 0.69 -2.89 14.22
N ILE A 68 1.83 -2.21 14.29
CA ILE A 68 3.05 -2.71 14.96
C ILE A 68 3.44 -1.67 16.00
N GLY A 69 2.91 -1.80 17.21
CA GLY A 69 2.96 -0.80 18.29
C GLY A 69 4.37 -0.37 18.71
N GLY A 70 4.89 0.68 18.07
CA GLY A 70 6.14 1.35 18.42
C GLY A 70 5.95 2.87 18.51
N ASP A 71 6.84 3.52 19.26
CA ASP A 71 6.92 4.97 19.40
C ASP A 71 7.02 5.67 18.04
N ILE A 72 6.56 6.92 17.96
CA ILE A 72 6.67 7.76 16.76
C ILE A 72 8.15 7.85 16.38
N PRO A 73 8.58 7.34 15.21
CA PRO A 73 9.99 7.39 14.85
C PRO A 73 10.44 8.85 14.71
N GLU A 74 11.71 9.09 15.04
CA GLU A 74 12.36 10.36 14.75
C GLU A 74 12.19 10.71 13.26
N TYR A 75 12.15 12.00 12.90
CA TYR A 75 12.04 12.39 11.49
C TYR A 75 13.25 11.85 10.71
N PRO A 76 13.04 11.20 9.54
CA PRO A 76 14.17 10.76 8.74
C PRO A 76 14.95 11.98 8.22
N LYS A 77 16.27 11.84 8.10
CA LYS A 77 17.15 12.86 7.51
C LYS A 77 16.97 12.95 5.99
N GLU A 78 16.62 11.84 5.35
CA GLU A 78 16.39 11.75 3.92
C GLU A 78 15.27 10.75 3.64
N ILE A 79 14.51 10.98 2.56
CA ILE A 79 13.48 10.05 2.10
C ILE A 79 13.52 9.88 0.58
N PHE A 80 13.39 8.63 0.14
CA PHE A 80 12.96 8.29 -1.20
C PHE A 80 11.52 7.77 -1.14
N TYR A 81 10.67 8.17 -2.08
CA TYR A 81 9.38 7.53 -2.25
C TYR A 81 8.96 7.35 -3.71
N LEU A 82 8.07 6.37 -3.89
CA LEU A 82 7.34 6.07 -5.12
C LEU A 82 5.85 6.05 -4.77
N LEU A 83 5.06 6.88 -5.45
CA LEU A 83 3.60 6.84 -5.36
C LEU A 83 3.05 6.19 -6.63
N GLY A 84 2.17 5.19 -6.51
CA GLY A 84 1.54 4.51 -7.64
C GLY A 84 0.03 4.36 -7.48
N ASP A 85 -0.69 4.34 -8.60
CA ASP A 85 -2.14 4.13 -8.64
C ASP A 85 -2.44 2.77 -9.31
N PRO A 86 -2.64 1.69 -8.55
CA PRO A 86 -2.71 0.33 -9.10
C PRO A 86 -4.06 0.01 -9.75
N GLY A 87 -5.06 0.90 -9.67
CA GLY A 87 -6.35 0.69 -10.32
C GLY A 87 -7.48 1.52 -9.74
N GLU A 88 -8.51 1.74 -10.55
CA GLU A 88 -9.72 2.48 -10.18
C GLU A 88 -10.37 1.89 -8.91
N MET A 89 -10.71 2.77 -7.96
CA MET A 89 -11.26 2.44 -6.63
C MET A 89 -10.33 1.66 -5.68
N SER A 90 -9.05 1.50 -6.01
CA SER A 90 -8.04 1.03 -5.07
C SER A 90 -7.50 2.18 -4.20
N GLU A 91 -6.95 1.84 -3.04
CA GLU A 91 -6.00 2.74 -2.39
C GLU A 91 -4.75 2.91 -3.28
N LYS A 92 -4.11 4.09 -3.20
CA LYS A 92 -2.82 4.34 -3.84
C LYS A 92 -1.72 3.61 -3.07
N VAL A 93 -0.70 3.15 -3.78
CA VAL A 93 0.48 2.52 -3.18
C VAL A 93 1.53 3.59 -2.89
N LEU A 94 1.95 3.69 -1.64
CA LEU A 94 3.10 4.49 -1.23
C LEU A 94 4.24 3.58 -0.80
N ILE A 95 5.30 3.52 -1.61
CA ILE A 95 6.57 2.87 -1.24
C ILE A 95 7.53 3.96 -0.81
N TYR A 96 8.12 3.84 0.38
CA TYR A 96 9.15 4.78 0.83
C TYR A 96 10.29 4.09 1.57
N LEU A 97 11.43 4.78 1.61
CA LEU A 97 12.61 4.45 2.42
C LEU A 97 13.12 5.74 3.06
N GLY A 98 13.07 5.81 4.39
CA GLY A 98 13.63 6.88 5.20
C GLY A 98 14.99 6.49 5.79
N ARG A 99 15.93 7.44 5.86
CA ARG A 99 17.21 7.27 6.55
C ARG A 99 17.15 7.91 7.93
N TYR A 100 17.43 7.11 8.96
CA TYR A 100 17.41 7.54 10.36
C TYR A 100 18.84 7.58 10.90
N GLY A 101 19.20 8.64 11.60
CA GLY A 101 20.57 8.81 12.13
C GLY A 101 21.65 9.04 11.06
N ASP A 102 22.89 8.69 11.39
CA ASP A 102 24.07 8.88 10.53
C ASP A 102 24.52 7.60 9.81
N GLU A 103 23.86 6.48 10.10
CA GLU A 103 24.16 5.21 9.44
C GLU A 103 23.58 5.18 8.02
N ASP A 104 24.23 4.42 7.14
CA ASP A 104 23.77 4.12 5.78
C ASP A 104 22.69 3.01 5.83
N HIS A 105 21.67 3.20 6.68
CA HIS A 105 20.54 2.30 6.86
C HIS A 105 19.23 2.99 6.51
N TRP A 106 18.44 2.33 5.68
CA TRP A 106 17.17 2.84 5.17
C TRP A 106 16.05 1.86 5.48
N GLU A 107 14.92 2.38 5.93
CA GLU A 107 13.75 1.56 6.28
C GLU A 107 12.43 2.26 5.95
N GLY A 108 11.37 1.46 5.79
CA GLY A 108 10.01 1.95 5.58
C GLY A 108 9.00 0.82 5.67
N SER A 109 7.74 1.15 5.90
CA SER A 109 6.64 0.18 5.95
C SER A 109 5.42 0.72 5.23
N GLY A 110 4.47 -0.13 4.83
CA GLY A 110 3.24 0.35 4.22
C GLY A 110 2.14 -0.68 4.09
N PHE A 111 0.99 -0.24 3.59
CA PHE A 111 -0.10 -1.11 3.22
C PHE A 111 -0.90 -0.55 2.03
N CYS A 112 -1.67 -1.41 1.36
CA CYS A 112 -2.60 -1.03 0.30
C CYS A 112 -3.84 -1.93 0.34
N LYS A 113 -5.03 -1.33 0.48
CA LYS A 113 -6.31 -2.03 0.32
C LYS A 113 -6.71 -2.10 -1.14
N THR A 114 -6.98 -3.32 -1.61
CA THR A 114 -7.36 -3.57 -3.01
C THR A 114 -8.80 -4.07 -3.15
N GLN A 115 -9.50 -4.39 -2.05
CA GLN A 115 -10.83 -5.02 -2.06
C GLN A 115 -11.88 -4.30 -2.93
N TYR A 116 -11.80 -2.97 -3.01
CA TYR A 116 -12.80 -2.16 -3.70
C TYR A 116 -12.43 -1.84 -5.15
N ALA A 117 -11.27 -2.29 -5.62
CA ALA A 117 -10.84 -2.04 -6.98
C ALA A 117 -11.82 -2.64 -8.01
N VAL A 118 -12.11 -1.88 -9.07
CA VAL A 118 -13.01 -2.31 -10.15
C VAL A 118 -12.51 -3.62 -10.78
N LYS A 119 -11.19 -3.76 -10.91
CA LYS A 119 -10.48 -4.95 -11.40
C LYS A 119 -9.64 -5.57 -10.29
N PHE A 120 -10.32 -6.13 -9.29
CA PHE A 120 -9.71 -6.64 -8.05
C PHE A 120 -8.48 -7.53 -8.28
N ILE A 121 -8.57 -8.53 -9.16
CA ILE A 121 -7.46 -9.49 -9.36
C ILE A 121 -6.27 -8.79 -9.99
N GLU A 122 -6.49 -8.03 -11.05
CA GLU A 122 -5.43 -7.31 -11.75
C GLU A 122 -4.74 -6.30 -10.82
N THR A 123 -5.50 -5.53 -10.05
CA THR A 123 -4.97 -4.57 -9.09
C THR A 123 -4.18 -5.26 -7.97
N HIS A 124 -4.71 -6.31 -7.36
CA HIS A 124 -4.03 -7.01 -6.27
C HIS A 124 -2.74 -7.69 -6.74
N CYS A 125 -2.77 -8.37 -7.89
CA CYS A 125 -1.59 -8.95 -8.50
C CYS A 125 -0.54 -7.89 -8.85
N LEU A 126 -0.96 -6.72 -9.33
CA LEU A 126 -0.05 -5.63 -9.68
C LEU A 126 0.70 -5.07 -8.47
N VAL A 127 0.03 -4.86 -7.33
CA VAL A 127 0.68 -4.43 -6.08
C VAL A 127 1.70 -5.48 -5.64
N VAL A 128 1.35 -6.76 -5.68
CA VAL A 128 2.26 -7.87 -5.36
C VAL A 128 3.45 -7.92 -6.33
N GLU A 129 3.26 -7.61 -7.60
CA GLU A 129 4.36 -7.53 -8.58
C GLU A 129 5.32 -6.37 -8.25
N TRP A 130 4.81 -5.19 -7.92
CA TRP A 130 5.65 -4.05 -7.51
C TRP A 130 6.51 -4.37 -6.28
N LEU A 131 5.94 -5.04 -5.27
CA LEU A 131 6.68 -5.50 -4.10
C LEU A 131 7.71 -6.59 -4.45
N SER A 132 7.39 -7.46 -5.42
CA SER A 132 8.31 -8.48 -5.93
C SER A 132 9.52 -7.85 -6.65
N LEU A 133 9.30 -6.74 -7.36
CA LEU A 133 10.36 -5.96 -7.99
C LEU A 133 11.31 -5.32 -6.98
N LEU A 134 10.80 -4.80 -5.85
CA LEU A 134 11.64 -4.29 -4.76
C LEU A 134 12.60 -5.38 -4.26
N ARG A 135 12.04 -6.56 -3.92
CA ARG A 135 12.81 -7.73 -3.47
C ARG A 135 13.88 -8.14 -4.49
N LYS A 136 13.52 -8.19 -5.77
CA LYS A 136 14.43 -8.55 -6.86
C LYS A 136 15.59 -7.56 -7.02
N ASN A 137 15.40 -6.29 -6.69
CA ASN A 137 16.42 -5.24 -6.76
C ASN A 137 17.23 -5.09 -5.46
N GLY A 138 17.16 -6.07 -4.55
CA GLY A 138 18.03 -6.14 -3.37
C GLY A 138 17.51 -5.36 -2.16
N ILE A 139 16.29 -4.83 -2.22
CA ILE A 139 15.61 -4.26 -1.05
C ILE A 139 15.05 -5.43 -0.25
N ALA A 140 15.38 -5.54 1.03
CA ALA A 140 14.77 -6.54 1.89
C ALA A 140 13.28 -6.22 2.02
N THR A 141 12.41 -7.18 1.73
CA THR A 141 10.96 -6.96 1.64
C THR A 141 10.22 -8.07 2.37
N GLU A 142 9.60 -7.73 3.50
CA GLU A 142 8.66 -8.57 4.25
C GLU A 142 7.24 -8.16 3.84
N VAL A 143 6.36 -9.12 3.58
CA VAL A 143 4.98 -8.87 3.14
C VAL A 143 4.02 -9.75 3.92
N PHE A 144 2.95 -9.16 4.40
CA PHE A 144 1.79 -9.86 4.93
C PHE A 144 0.58 -9.55 4.05
N ASP A 145 0.10 -10.56 3.34
CA ASP A 145 -1.00 -10.44 2.39
C ASP A 145 -2.21 -11.25 2.89
N GLU A 146 -3.29 -10.55 3.26
CA GLU A 146 -4.53 -11.20 3.70
C GLU A 146 -5.20 -12.05 2.62
N GLY A 147 -4.86 -11.82 1.35
CA GLY A 147 -5.29 -12.62 0.20
C GLY A 147 -4.50 -13.90 -0.02
N GLU A 148 -3.40 -14.11 0.72
CA GLU A 148 -2.48 -15.25 0.61
C GLU A 148 -1.80 -15.38 -0.78
N TYR A 149 -1.96 -14.41 -1.67
CA TYR A 149 -1.45 -14.45 -3.04
C TYR A 149 0.06 -14.23 -3.09
N TRP A 150 0.61 -13.39 -2.22
CA TRP A 150 2.05 -13.13 -2.13
C TRP A 150 2.90 -14.41 -2.07
N GLU A 151 2.51 -15.36 -1.22
CA GLU A 151 3.20 -16.64 -1.02
C GLU A 151 2.77 -17.72 -2.01
N THR A 152 1.46 -17.84 -2.28
CA THR A 152 0.93 -18.96 -3.08
C THR A 152 1.02 -18.73 -4.58
N ARG A 153 0.94 -17.46 -5.01
CA ARG A 153 0.72 -17.05 -6.40
C ARG A 153 -0.50 -17.73 -7.05
N ASP A 154 -1.46 -18.19 -6.25
CA ASP A 154 -2.67 -18.88 -6.70
C ASP A 154 -3.85 -17.91 -6.78
N VAL A 155 -4.22 -17.53 -8.00
CA VAL A 155 -5.37 -16.65 -8.27
C VAL A 155 -6.69 -17.28 -7.83
N SER A 156 -6.82 -18.61 -7.88
CA SER A 156 -8.02 -19.31 -7.44
C SER A 156 -8.18 -19.25 -5.92
N ALA A 157 -7.07 -19.34 -5.18
CA ALA A 157 -7.07 -19.13 -3.74
C ALA A 157 -7.45 -17.69 -3.39
N LEU A 158 -6.84 -16.70 -4.05
CA LEU A 158 -7.16 -15.27 -3.87
C LEU A 158 -8.65 -14.98 -4.10
N LEU A 159 -9.24 -15.53 -5.17
CA LEU A 159 -10.66 -15.38 -5.46
C LEU A 159 -11.56 -15.95 -4.35
N LYS A 160 -11.22 -17.11 -3.80
CA LYS A 160 -11.99 -17.71 -2.69
C LYS A 160 -11.94 -16.83 -1.44
N VAL A 161 -10.78 -16.25 -1.14
CA VAL A 161 -10.64 -15.31 -0.01
C VAL A 161 -11.49 -14.06 -0.26
N TYR A 162 -11.41 -13.48 -1.46
CA TYR A 162 -12.21 -12.31 -1.84
C TYR A 162 -13.72 -12.54 -1.71
N GLU A 163 -14.24 -13.66 -2.23
CA GLU A 163 -15.65 -14.01 -2.11
C GLU A 163 -16.10 -14.15 -0.65
N ARG A 164 -15.25 -14.73 0.20
CA ARG A 164 -15.52 -14.89 1.64
C ARG A 164 -15.65 -13.54 2.34
N TYR A 165 -14.74 -12.60 2.08
CA TYR A 165 -14.81 -11.24 2.64
C TYR A 165 -16.08 -10.50 2.18
N ASN A 166 -16.45 -10.62 0.91
CA ASN A 166 -17.66 -9.97 0.38
C ASN A 166 -18.94 -10.54 0.99
N LYS A 167 -19.02 -11.87 1.20
CA LYS A 167 -20.16 -12.50 1.90
C LYS A 167 -20.27 -12.01 3.34
N MET A 168 -19.14 -11.88 4.05
CA MET A 168 -19.11 -11.38 5.41
C MET A 168 -19.59 -9.92 5.51
N MET A 169 -19.15 -9.04 4.60
CA MET A 169 -19.60 -7.65 4.56
C MET A 169 -21.09 -7.51 4.23
N ALA A 170 -21.62 -8.35 3.34
CA ALA A 170 -23.05 -8.38 3.04
C ALA A 170 -23.88 -8.77 4.26
N ALA A 171 -23.50 -9.85 4.96
CA ALA A 171 -24.19 -10.30 6.16
C ALA A 171 -24.16 -9.25 7.29
N PHE A 172 -23.04 -8.54 7.43
CA PHE A 172 -22.93 -7.43 8.39
C PHE A 172 -23.88 -6.26 8.04
N SER A 173 -23.97 -5.91 6.75
CA SER A 173 -24.89 -4.86 6.28
C SER A 173 -26.35 -5.23 6.53
N ASP A 174 -26.75 -6.46 6.20
CA ASP A 174 -28.13 -6.92 6.41
C ASP A 174 -28.49 -6.91 7.92
N GLY A 175 -27.56 -7.29 8.80
CA GLY A 175 -27.78 -7.23 10.25
C GLY A 175 -27.93 -5.80 10.81
N LEU A 176 -27.30 -4.79 10.19
CA LEU A 176 -27.50 -3.38 10.56
C LEU A 176 -28.85 -2.85 10.08
N GLU A 177 -29.28 -3.23 8.87
CA GLU A 177 -30.61 -2.93 8.34
C GLU A 177 -31.70 -3.49 9.28
N ASP A 178 -31.57 -4.75 9.71
CA ASP A 178 -32.50 -5.40 10.65
C ASP A 178 -32.52 -4.72 12.03
N ALA A 179 -31.41 -4.12 12.46
CA ALA A 179 -31.30 -3.38 13.71
C ALA A 179 -31.82 -1.93 13.63
N GLY A 180 -32.31 -1.49 12.46
CA GLY A 180 -32.79 -0.12 12.24
C GLY A 180 -31.68 0.93 12.20
N VAL A 181 -30.44 0.52 11.95
CA VAL A 181 -29.29 1.43 11.79
C VAL A 181 -29.07 1.65 10.30
N GLU A 182 -29.27 2.90 9.83
CA GLU A 182 -28.92 3.25 8.46
C GLU A 182 -27.40 3.16 8.25
N PHE A 183 -26.98 2.25 7.37
CA PHE A 183 -25.59 2.13 6.96
C PHE A 183 -25.24 3.24 5.96
N THR A 184 -24.45 4.23 6.39
CA THR A 184 -23.99 5.35 5.56
C THR A 184 -22.68 5.07 4.81
N GLY A 185 -22.10 3.87 4.96
CA GLY A 185 -20.93 3.44 4.20
C GLY A 185 -21.31 3.06 2.76
N GLU A 186 -20.46 3.38 1.78
CA GLU A 186 -20.68 2.95 0.40
C GLU A 186 -20.63 1.41 0.30
N VAL A 187 -21.80 0.79 0.16
CA VAL A 187 -21.91 -0.61 -0.25
C VAL A 187 -21.47 -0.68 -1.71
N PRO A 188 -20.42 -1.46 -2.06
CA PRO A 188 -19.97 -1.57 -3.45
C PRO A 188 -21.13 -1.93 -4.38
N GLY A 189 -21.29 -1.18 -5.47
CA GLY A 189 -22.48 -1.26 -6.34
C GLY A 189 -22.77 -2.67 -6.90
N TYR A 190 -21.82 -3.60 -6.86
CA TYR A 190 -22.06 -5.00 -7.23
C TYR A 190 -22.88 -5.80 -6.19
N ILE A 191 -22.88 -5.40 -4.92
CA ILE A 191 -23.75 -5.98 -3.88
C ILE A 191 -25.19 -5.52 -4.12
N LYS A 192 -25.39 -4.23 -4.45
CA LYS A 192 -26.71 -3.66 -4.79
C LYS A 192 -27.33 -4.34 -6.01
N ARG A 193 -26.53 -4.57 -7.07
CA ARG A 193 -26.96 -5.29 -8.29
C ARG A 193 -27.38 -6.75 -8.08
N ARG A 194 -27.07 -7.35 -6.92
CA ARG A 194 -27.45 -8.73 -6.58
C ARG A 194 -28.82 -8.80 -5.88
N LYS A 195 -29.19 -7.80 -5.07
CA LYS A 195 -30.56 -7.65 -4.53
C LYS A 195 -31.57 -7.45 -5.67
N ASP A 196 -31.22 -6.70 -6.72
CA ASP A 196 -32.10 -6.44 -7.88
C ASP A 196 -32.30 -7.63 -8.84
N ARG A 197 -31.50 -8.70 -8.73
CA ARG A 197 -31.65 -9.93 -9.56
C ARG A 197 -32.32 -11.10 -8.85
N LEU A 198 -32.63 -10.93 -7.56
CA LEU A 198 -33.28 -11.94 -6.73
C LEU A 198 -34.74 -11.58 -6.40
N ASN A 199 -35.25 -10.49 -7.00
CA ASN A 199 -36.67 -10.11 -7.01
C ASN A 199 -37.25 -10.26 -8.42
#